data_AF-A0A1H8NPS7-F1
#
_entry.id   AF-A0A1H8NPS7-F1
#
_cell.length_a   1.000
_cell.length_b   1.000
_cell.length_c   1.000
_cell.angle_alpha   90.00
_cell.angle_beta   90.00
_cell.angle_gamma   90.00
#
_symmetry.space_group_name_H-M   'P 1'
#
loop_
_entity.id
_entity.type
_entity.pdbx_description
1 polymer ?
#
loop_
_entity_poly.entity_id
_entity_poly.type
_entity_poly.pdbx_seq_one_letter_code
_entity_poly.pdbx_strand_id
1 'polypeptide(L)'
;MHRRRLLTLLAGAGTVGLAGCNRPQTAGTSTDDGTGSPPPSTPTGSGDGGVYVQSFVERMGRLGTATAGPYRVALLYTVPHQFWTVTNAQRSLVPRGGGDGYRVHLMATVWDPETGIAIPETGLSLELERDGALVSEEVIYPMLSQRMGVHYGGNFTFPADGDYRALIDVGALSIRRTGAFRGRFGDPATAEIPFRFTARDRERIGTRESPGAGDPGAVAPMDTAFPLGRAPDVEAMPGTHLGTARSGDAVFEAVRLTDPPAGVDGPGPYLSVSARTPYNRFVLPAMSLSASAGSFDGDLVRTLDPDLGYHYGAAIPELTEADRLRLAVTMPPQIGRHEGYERAFLTMPPMELSI
;
A
#
# COMPACT_ATOMS: atom_id res chain seq x y z
N MET A 1 7.12 13.58 34.72
CA MET A 1 8.58 13.73 34.52
C MET A 1 9.31 12.82 35.49
N HIS A 2 9.70 11.62 35.06
CA HIS A 2 10.64 10.65 35.68
C HIS A 2 10.49 9.36 34.85
N ARG A 3 11.47 8.72 34.21
CA ARG A 3 12.92 8.89 34.10
C ARG A 3 13.33 8.27 32.74
N ARG A 4 14.06 9.03 31.92
CA ARG A 4 14.98 8.47 30.93
C ARG A 4 16.20 7.93 31.69
N ARG A 5 16.59 6.68 31.42
CA ARG A 5 17.98 6.15 31.47
C ARG A 5 17.95 4.63 31.31
N LEU A 6 18.29 4.14 30.12
CA LEU A 6 19.34 3.12 30.00
C LEU A 6 19.93 3.20 28.58
N LEU A 7 21.11 3.81 28.51
CA LEU A 7 22.02 3.73 27.37
C LEU A 7 23.07 2.67 27.70
N THR A 8 23.29 1.76 26.75
CA THR A 8 24.59 1.27 26.29
C THR A 8 25.55 0.65 27.31
N LEU A 9 25.80 -0.66 27.17
CA LEU A 9 27.15 -1.26 27.09
C LEU A 9 27.07 -2.79 27.05
N LEU A 10 27.53 -3.41 25.96
CA LEU A 10 28.65 -4.36 25.93
C LEU A 10 28.71 -5.10 24.58
N ALA A 11 29.79 -4.84 23.84
CA ALA A 11 30.26 -5.68 22.75
C ALA A 11 31.09 -6.84 23.33
N GLY A 12 30.87 -8.08 22.86
CA GLY A 12 31.71 -9.23 23.21
C GLY A 12 31.09 -10.61 22.97
N ALA A 13 31.22 -11.09 21.73
CA ALA A 13 31.30 -12.48 21.24
C ALA A 13 30.61 -13.67 21.97
N GLY A 14 29.64 -14.29 21.27
CA GLY A 14 29.65 -15.73 20.92
C GLY A 14 29.01 -16.76 21.86
N THR A 15 27.81 -17.27 21.51
CA THR A 15 27.54 -18.68 21.07
C THR A 15 26.04 -19.05 21.16
N VAL A 16 25.57 -19.66 20.06
CA VAL A 16 24.44 -20.59 19.83
C VAL A 16 23.34 -20.75 20.91
N GLY A 17 22.08 -20.53 20.52
CA GLY A 17 20.92 -21.01 21.27
C GLY A 17 19.55 -20.67 20.68
N LEU A 18 18.92 -21.66 20.05
CA LEU A 18 17.46 -21.91 19.93
C LEU A 18 16.58 -20.78 19.33
N ALA A 19 16.33 -20.87 18.02
CA ALA A 19 15.16 -20.23 17.40
C ALA A 19 13.88 -20.93 17.89
N GLY A 20 13.27 -20.36 18.94
CA GLY A 20 11.97 -20.75 19.43
C GLY A 20 10.89 -20.37 18.41
N CYS A 21 10.25 -21.39 17.84
CA CYS A 21 9.01 -21.27 17.09
C CYS A 21 7.87 -20.79 18.01
N ASN A 22 7.56 -19.50 18.03
CA ASN A 22 6.30 -19.02 18.60
C ASN A 22 5.22 -19.11 17.52
N ARG A 23 4.64 -20.30 17.36
CA ARG A 23 3.44 -20.54 16.56
C ARG A 23 2.27 -20.72 17.54
N PRO A 24 1.22 -19.89 17.49
CA PRO A 24 0.03 -20.15 18.29
C PRO A 24 -0.60 -21.47 17.84
N GLN A 25 -0.73 -22.42 18.78
CA GLN A 25 -1.47 -23.66 18.61
C GLN A 25 -2.97 -23.34 18.68
N THR A 26 -3.69 -23.45 17.57
CA THR A 26 -5.14 -23.60 17.56
C THR A 26 -5.47 -25.01 17.09
N ALA A 27 -5.56 -25.93 18.04
CA ALA A 27 -6.23 -27.21 17.85
C ALA A 27 -7.73 -26.99 18.09
N GLY A 28 -8.55 -27.28 17.09
CA GLY A 28 -10.00 -27.20 17.16
C GLY A 28 -10.61 -28.00 16.01
N THR A 29 -10.68 -29.32 16.17
CA THR A 29 -11.59 -30.17 15.39
C THR A 29 -13.01 -29.70 15.64
N SER A 30 -13.67 -29.18 14.61
CA SER A 30 -15.09 -28.84 14.65
C SER A 30 -15.90 -30.02 14.17
N THR A 31 -16.64 -30.65 15.08
CA THR A 31 -17.83 -31.45 14.77
C THR A 31 -18.96 -30.52 14.41
N ASP A 32 -19.58 -30.80 13.27
CA ASP A 32 -20.69 -30.09 12.66
C ASP A 32 -21.98 -30.37 13.43
N ASP A 33 -22.63 -29.32 13.94
CA ASP A 33 -24.03 -29.35 14.40
C ASP A 33 -24.62 -27.91 14.34
N GLY A 34 -25.47 -27.68 13.34
CA GLY A 34 -26.75 -26.98 13.49
C GLY A 34 -26.80 -25.46 13.76
N THR A 35 -27.28 -24.75 12.73
CA THR A 35 -28.03 -23.46 12.78
C THR A 35 -27.26 -22.16 13.01
N GLY A 36 -26.79 -21.57 11.89
CA GLY A 36 -26.37 -20.17 11.77
C GLY A 36 -26.15 -19.84 10.29
N SER A 37 -26.53 -18.64 9.86
CA SER A 37 -26.55 -18.18 8.46
C SER A 37 -25.40 -18.66 7.57
N PRO A 38 -25.64 -18.97 6.28
CA PRO A 38 -24.58 -19.42 5.37
C PRO A 38 -23.44 -18.38 5.33
N PRO A 39 -22.17 -18.80 5.22
CA PRO A 39 -21.07 -17.85 5.07
C PRO A 39 -21.30 -17.03 3.80
N PRO A 40 -20.87 -15.76 3.73
CA PRO A 40 -20.85 -15.07 2.46
C PRO A 40 -19.99 -15.92 1.53
N SER A 41 -20.65 -16.47 0.50
CA SER A 41 -20.03 -17.29 -0.53
C SER A 41 -18.77 -16.58 -1.00
N THR A 42 -17.62 -17.25 -0.92
CA THR A 42 -16.39 -16.78 -1.55
C THR A 42 -16.75 -16.36 -2.97
N PRO A 43 -16.67 -15.07 -3.33
CA PRO A 43 -17.04 -14.68 -4.67
C PRO A 43 -16.17 -15.47 -5.64
N THR A 44 -16.82 -15.98 -6.69
CA THR A 44 -16.13 -16.42 -7.89
C THR A 44 -15.48 -15.18 -8.48
N GLY A 45 -14.29 -14.80 -7.95
CA GLY A 45 -13.44 -13.78 -8.56
C GLY A 45 -13.16 -14.16 -10.01
N SER A 46 -12.57 -13.25 -10.79
CA SER A 46 -12.34 -13.52 -12.21
C SER A 46 -11.60 -14.85 -12.39
N GLY A 47 -12.11 -15.72 -13.26
CA GLY A 47 -11.57 -17.06 -13.47
C GLY A 47 -10.11 -17.07 -13.94
N ASP A 48 -9.63 -15.93 -14.44
CA ASP A 48 -8.29 -15.68 -14.97
C ASP A 48 -7.34 -15.00 -13.96
N GLY A 49 -7.82 -14.63 -12.76
CA GLY A 49 -7.02 -13.94 -11.74
C GLY A 49 -6.79 -12.44 -11.96
N GLY A 50 -7.46 -11.81 -12.94
CA GLY A 50 -7.51 -10.36 -13.12
C GLY A 50 -8.25 -9.58 -12.01
N VAL A 51 -8.34 -8.26 -12.20
CA VAL A 51 -9.07 -7.36 -11.31
C VAL A 51 -10.57 -7.51 -11.55
N TYR A 52 -11.32 -7.67 -10.46
CA TYR A 52 -12.77 -7.82 -10.49
C TYR A 52 -13.46 -6.98 -9.41
N VAL A 53 -14.73 -6.65 -9.59
CA VAL A 53 -15.50 -5.87 -8.63
C VAL A 53 -15.61 -6.66 -7.31
N GLN A 54 -15.06 -6.10 -6.22
CA GLN A 54 -15.14 -6.71 -4.88
C GLN A 54 -16.60 -6.94 -4.46
N SER A 55 -16.89 -8.03 -3.73
CA SER A 55 -18.27 -8.44 -3.43
C SER A 55 -19.03 -7.54 -2.46
N PHE A 56 -18.31 -6.72 -1.70
CA PHE A 56 -18.89 -5.76 -0.77
C PHE A 56 -18.12 -4.45 -0.77
N VAL A 57 -18.77 -3.38 -0.34
CA VAL A 57 -18.17 -2.12 0.03
C VAL A 57 -18.40 -1.85 1.51
N GLU A 58 -17.41 -1.27 2.15
CA GLU A 58 -17.45 -0.98 3.57
C GLU A 58 -17.86 0.46 3.83
N ARG A 59 -18.58 0.65 4.93
CA ARG A 59 -18.78 1.95 5.56
C ARG A 59 -17.69 2.12 6.61
N MET A 60 -16.88 3.14 6.40
CA MET A 60 -15.72 3.46 7.24
C MET A 60 -16.02 4.67 8.11
N GLY A 61 -15.46 4.69 9.31
CA GLY A 61 -15.41 5.87 10.17
C GLY A 61 -14.01 6.48 10.18
N ARG A 62 -13.92 7.77 10.56
CA ARG A 62 -12.65 8.48 10.73
C ARG A 62 -12.43 8.77 12.22
N LEU A 63 -11.27 8.35 12.74
CA LEU A 63 -10.88 8.62 14.13
C LEU A 63 -10.23 10.01 14.25
N GLY A 64 -9.41 10.40 13.28
CA GLY A 64 -8.81 11.72 13.28
C GLY A 64 -7.78 11.93 12.18
N THR A 65 -7.14 13.10 12.22
CA THR A 65 -6.01 13.44 11.36
C THR A 65 -4.96 14.22 12.15
N ALA A 66 -3.69 13.95 11.93
CA ALA A 66 -2.58 14.63 12.59
C ALA A 66 -1.43 14.90 11.63
N THR A 67 -0.48 15.71 12.07
CA THR A 67 0.76 16.02 11.35
C THR A 67 1.90 15.23 12.00
N ALA A 68 2.69 14.53 11.19
CA ALA A 68 3.90 13.83 11.59
C ALA A 68 5.08 14.40 10.81
N GLY A 69 5.82 15.37 11.37
CA GLY A 69 6.90 16.03 10.65
C GLY A 69 6.42 16.62 9.30
N PRO A 70 6.98 16.19 8.14
CA PRO A 70 6.55 16.67 6.83
C PRO A 70 5.24 16.01 6.33
N TYR A 71 4.72 15.02 7.03
CA TYR A 71 3.54 14.26 6.59
C TYR A 71 2.25 14.73 7.27
N ARG A 72 1.13 14.51 6.60
CA ARG A 72 -0.18 14.39 7.23
C ARG A 72 -0.58 12.92 7.27
N VAL A 73 -1.28 12.55 8.33
CA VAL A 73 -1.82 11.20 8.53
C VAL A 73 -3.30 11.29 8.88
N ALA A 74 -4.11 10.42 8.28
CA ALA A 74 -5.52 10.23 8.61
C ALA A 74 -5.70 8.80 9.12
N LEU A 75 -6.33 8.64 10.28
CA LEU A 75 -6.66 7.35 10.87
C LEU A 75 -8.15 7.07 10.72
N LEU A 76 -8.46 5.91 10.15
CA LEU A 76 -9.78 5.42 9.82
C LEU A 76 -9.99 4.03 10.42
N TYR A 77 -11.25 3.62 10.50
CA TYR A 77 -11.62 2.30 10.97
C TYR A 77 -12.84 1.74 10.23
N THR A 78 -12.91 0.41 10.15
CA THR A 78 -14.05 -0.32 9.60
C THR A 78 -14.13 -1.73 10.22
N VAL A 79 -15.04 -2.57 9.73
CA VAL A 79 -15.15 -3.96 10.13
C VAL A 79 -13.86 -4.74 9.83
N PRO A 80 -13.50 -5.80 10.57
CA PRO A 80 -12.30 -6.59 10.29
C PRO A 80 -12.25 -7.11 8.85
N HIS A 81 -11.09 -7.03 8.22
CA HIS A 81 -10.88 -7.47 6.84
C HIS A 81 -10.11 -8.78 6.79
N GLN A 82 -10.45 -9.59 5.80
CA GLN A 82 -9.49 -10.55 5.27
C GLN A 82 -8.67 -9.82 4.21
N PHE A 83 -7.37 -10.05 4.19
CA PHE A 83 -6.49 -9.48 3.20
C PHE A 83 -5.33 -10.43 2.93
N TRP A 84 -4.59 -10.17 1.86
CA TRP A 84 -3.47 -11.01 1.46
C TRP A 84 -2.20 -10.19 1.46
N THR A 85 -1.23 -10.57 2.28
CA THR A 85 0.13 -10.04 2.13
C THR A 85 0.79 -10.69 0.91
N VAL A 86 1.68 -9.96 0.25
CA VAL A 86 2.43 -10.44 -0.91
C VAL A 86 3.90 -10.50 -0.53
N THR A 87 4.54 -11.62 -0.82
CA THR A 87 5.99 -11.79 -0.66
C THR A 87 6.50 -12.56 -1.86
N ASN A 88 7.39 -11.93 -2.64
CA ASN A 88 7.74 -12.36 -3.98
C ASN A 88 6.46 -12.53 -4.82
N ALA A 89 6.20 -13.72 -5.34
CA ALA A 89 4.98 -14.04 -6.10
C ALA A 89 3.92 -14.77 -5.26
N GLN A 90 4.14 -14.96 -3.95
CA GLN A 90 3.25 -15.73 -3.08
C GLN A 90 2.34 -14.82 -2.26
N ARG A 91 1.13 -15.31 -2.01
CA ARG A 91 0.13 -14.63 -1.19
C ARG A 91 -0.09 -15.38 0.11
N SER A 92 -0.22 -14.65 1.20
CA SER A 92 -0.57 -15.21 2.50
C SER A 92 -1.83 -14.54 3.04
N LEU A 93 -2.86 -15.35 3.32
CA LEU A 93 -4.13 -14.87 3.86
C LEU A 93 -3.94 -14.45 5.32
N VAL A 94 -4.31 -13.21 5.63
CA VAL A 94 -4.58 -12.76 6.99
C VAL A 94 -6.09 -12.82 7.22
N PRO A 95 -6.57 -13.67 8.13
CA PRO A 95 -8.01 -13.83 8.35
C PRO A 95 -8.60 -12.65 9.11
N ARG A 96 -9.93 -12.49 9.02
CA ARG A 96 -10.71 -11.52 9.81
C ARG A 96 -10.63 -11.74 11.34
N GLY A 97 -10.15 -12.91 11.78
CA GLY A 97 -10.33 -13.41 13.14
C GLY A 97 -11.73 -14.03 13.35
N GLY A 98 -11.90 -14.78 14.43
CA GLY A 98 -13.17 -15.37 14.85
C GLY A 98 -13.31 -15.35 16.38
N GLY A 99 -14.52 -15.54 16.91
CA GLY A 99 -14.78 -15.55 18.36
C GLY A 99 -14.42 -14.21 19.03
N ASP A 100 -13.50 -14.24 19.99
CA ASP A 100 -12.92 -13.09 20.70
C ASP A 100 -11.79 -12.35 19.97
N GLY A 101 -11.59 -12.67 18.68
CA GLY A 101 -10.56 -12.08 17.83
C GLY A 101 -10.78 -10.60 17.49
N TYR A 102 -10.24 -10.19 16.33
CA TYR A 102 -10.27 -8.81 15.88
C TYR A 102 -11.67 -8.24 15.76
N ARG A 103 -11.83 -6.98 16.18
CA ARG A 103 -13.12 -6.28 16.21
C ARG A 103 -13.19 -5.10 15.26
N VAL A 104 -12.04 -4.59 14.82
CA VAL A 104 -11.94 -3.52 13.83
C VAL A 104 -10.77 -3.76 12.88
N HIS A 105 -10.85 -3.19 11.70
CA HIS A 105 -9.72 -2.94 10.83
C HIS A 105 -9.35 -1.46 10.93
N LEU A 106 -8.15 -1.14 11.42
CA LEU A 106 -7.62 0.22 11.44
C LEU A 106 -6.83 0.48 10.17
N MET A 107 -7.04 1.65 9.59
CA MET A 107 -6.43 2.05 8.32
C MET A 107 -5.82 3.44 8.45
N ALA A 108 -4.65 3.66 7.87
CA ALA A 108 -4.00 4.94 7.84
C ALA A 108 -3.59 5.33 6.41
N THR A 109 -3.80 6.60 6.07
CA THR A 109 -3.27 7.21 4.85
C THR A 109 -2.25 8.26 5.24
N VAL A 110 -1.05 8.18 4.65
CA VAL A 110 0.06 9.12 4.85
C VAL A 110 0.28 9.90 3.56
N TRP A 111 0.37 11.23 3.64
CA TRP A 111 0.58 12.07 2.45
C TRP A 111 1.40 13.32 2.75
N ASP A 112 1.97 13.90 1.71
CA ASP A 112 2.55 15.23 1.74
C ASP A 112 1.43 16.29 1.63
N PRO A 113 1.24 17.18 2.64
CA PRO A 113 0.15 18.15 2.63
C PRO A 113 0.27 19.21 1.54
N GLU A 114 1.48 19.49 1.06
CA GLU A 114 1.72 20.56 0.09
C GLU A 114 1.32 20.13 -1.32
N THR A 115 1.69 18.91 -1.71
CA THR A 115 1.40 18.37 -3.05
C THR A 115 0.14 17.51 -3.10
N GLY A 116 -0.34 17.02 -1.95
CA GLY A 116 -1.44 16.06 -1.92
C GLY A 116 -1.04 14.66 -2.40
N ILE A 117 0.26 14.34 -2.46
CA ILE A 117 0.75 13.03 -2.89
C ILE A 117 0.76 12.07 -1.70
N ALA A 118 0.06 10.94 -1.84
CA ALA A 118 0.18 9.84 -0.89
C ALA A 118 1.61 9.29 -0.89
N ILE A 119 2.13 8.95 0.29
CA ILE A 119 3.48 8.40 0.46
C ILE A 119 3.38 6.88 0.55
N PRO A 120 3.61 6.14 -0.56
CA PRO A 120 3.73 4.70 -0.50
C PRO A 120 5.09 4.31 0.12
N GLU A 121 5.22 3.06 0.54
CA GLU A 121 6.50 2.44 0.95
C GLU A 121 7.23 3.11 2.11
N THR A 122 6.56 4.00 2.86
CA THR A 122 6.97 4.27 4.24
C THR A 122 6.61 3.06 5.11
N GLY A 123 7.44 2.73 6.09
CA GLY A 123 7.04 1.81 7.16
C GLY A 123 6.08 2.53 8.11
N LEU A 124 5.09 1.83 8.65
CA LEU A 124 4.14 2.44 9.58
C LEU A 124 3.90 1.52 10.77
N SER A 125 4.14 2.01 11.98
CA SER A 125 3.72 1.35 13.21
C SER A 125 2.69 2.19 13.94
N LEU A 126 1.82 1.50 14.67
CA LEU A 126 0.72 2.10 15.40
C LEU A 126 0.71 1.53 16.82
N GLU A 127 0.83 2.45 17.78
CA GLU A 127 0.69 2.18 19.22
C GLU A 127 -0.65 2.71 19.69
N LEU A 128 -1.48 1.84 20.25
CA LEU A 128 -2.74 2.20 20.90
C LEU A 128 -2.53 2.21 22.40
N GLU A 129 -2.84 3.34 23.02
CA GLU A 129 -2.88 3.47 24.46
C GLU A 129 -4.26 3.84 24.97
N ARG A 130 -4.53 3.46 26.22
CA ARG A 130 -5.69 3.86 27.00
C ARG A 130 -5.26 4.15 28.43
N ASP A 131 -5.70 5.29 28.97
CA ASP A 131 -5.38 5.71 30.34
C ASP A 131 -3.87 5.68 30.66
N GLY A 132 -3.03 5.97 29.65
CA GLY A 132 -1.56 5.96 29.75
C GLY A 132 -0.91 4.57 29.78
N ALA A 133 -1.67 3.50 29.50
CA ALA A 133 -1.17 2.14 29.38
C ALA A 133 -1.28 1.65 27.92
N LEU A 134 -0.27 0.90 27.48
CA LEU A 134 -0.25 0.25 26.17
C LEU A 134 -1.36 -0.80 26.06
N VAL A 135 -2.13 -0.71 24.99
CA VAL A 135 -3.19 -1.66 24.62
C VAL A 135 -2.71 -2.60 23.52
N SER A 136 -2.03 -2.08 22.50
CA SER A 136 -1.52 -2.83 21.36
C SER A 136 -0.45 -2.00 20.64
N GLU A 137 0.57 -2.66 20.12
CA GLU A 137 1.62 -2.05 19.29
C GLU A 137 1.85 -2.99 18.10
N GLU A 138 1.68 -2.47 16.88
CA GLU A 138 1.79 -3.29 15.67
C GLU A 138 2.44 -2.51 14.54
N VAL A 139 3.25 -3.19 13.73
CA VAL A 139 3.60 -2.71 12.38
C VAL A 139 2.42 -3.03 11.46
N ILE A 140 1.82 -2.01 10.86
CA ILE A 140 0.67 -2.17 9.97
C ILE A 140 1.11 -2.26 8.51
N TYR A 141 0.42 -3.10 7.75
CA TYR A 141 0.85 -3.49 6.42
C TYR A 141 0.50 -2.43 5.38
N PRO A 142 1.37 -2.14 4.40
CA PRO A 142 0.95 -1.43 3.20
C PRO A 142 -0.06 -2.29 2.42
N MET A 143 -1.14 -1.67 1.98
CA MET A 143 -2.31 -2.32 1.40
C MET A 143 -2.84 -1.55 0.20
N LEU A 144 -3.45 -2.29 -0.73
CA LEU A 144 -4.16 -1.76 -1.88
C LEU A 144 -5.61 -2.27 -1.86
N SER A 145 -6.57 -1.34 -1.87
CA SER A 145 -8.01 -1.65 -2.00
C SER A 145 -8.67 -0.80 -3.07
N GLN A 146 -9.80 -1.26 -3.62
CA GLN A 146 -10.51 -0.54 -4.69
C GLN A 146 -11.09 0.80 -4.20
N ARG A 147 -11.46 0.88 -2.90
CA ARG A 147 -12.04 2.09 -2.33
C ARG A 147 -11.01 3.08 -1.80
N MET A 148 -9.95 2.61 -1.15
CA MET A 148 -8.96 3.49 -0.50
C MET A 148 -7.64 3.64 -1.26
N GLY A 149 -7.46 2.87 -2.34
CA GLY A 149 -6.17 2.84 -3.04
C GLY A 149 -5.05 2.42 -2.09
N VAL A 150 -3.93 3.15 -2.13
CA VAL A 150 -2.76 2.85 -1.28
C VAL A 150 -2.98 3.41 0.12
N HIS A 151 -2.89 2.52 1.11
CA HIS A 151 -3.02 2.84 2.53
C HIS A 151 -2.25 1.83 3.36
N TYR A 152 -2.29 2.00 4.67
CA TYR A 152 -1.72 1.07 5.64
C TYR A 152 -2.83 0.51 6.51
N GLY A 153 -2.77 -0.74 6.93
CA GLY A 153 -3.80 -1.27 7.79
C GLY A 153 -3.45 -2.55 8.54
N GLY A 154 -4.29 -2.83 9.53
CA GLY A 154 -4.17 -3.99 10.40
C GLY A 154 -5.49 -4.26 11.11
N ASN A 155 -5.68 -5.48 11.57
CA ASN A 155 -6.84 -5.84 12.37
C ASN A 155 -6.49 -5.68 13.86
N PHE A 156 -7.39 -5.07 14.64
CA PHE A 156 -7.17 -4.72 16.04
C PHE A 156 -8.40 -5.06 16.89
N THR A 157 -8.18 -5.08 18.21
CA THR A 157 -9.23 -5.17 19.23
C THR A 157 -9.10 -4.03 20.22
N PHE A 158 -10.21 -3.36 20.51
CA PHE A 158 -10.30 -2.41 21.61
C PHE A 158 -10.90 -3.14 22.83
N PRO A 159 -10.24 -3.14 24.00
CA PRO A 159 -10.67 -3.93 25.16
C PRO A 159 -11.98 -3.41 25.77
N ALA A 160 -12.31 -2.14 25.61
CA ALA A 160 -13.56 -1.55 26.08
C ALA A 160 -13.91 -0.26 25.34
N ASP A 161 -15.10 0.27 25.60
CA ASP A 161 -15.44 1.64 25.21
C ASP A 161 -14.63 2.65 26.04
N GLY A 162 -14.15 3.72 25.41
CA GLY A 162 -13.35 4.72 26.10
C GLY A 162 -12.60 5.67 25.21
N ASP A 163 -11.75 6.48 25.84
CA ASP A 163 -10.84 7.40 25.19
C ASP A 163 -9.49 6.69 24.97
N TYR A 164 -8.95 6.81 23.77
CA TYR A 164 -7.73 6.18 23.31
C TYR A 164 -6.80 7.22 22.70
N ARG A 165 -5.53 6.84 22.62
CA ARG A 165 -4.48 7.60 21.95
C ARG A 165 -3.78 6.68 20.97
N ALA A 166 -3.78 7.05 19.69
CA ALA A 166 -2.95 6.39 18.68
C ALA A 166 -1.67 7.20 18.49
N LEU A 167 -0.51 6.61 18.77
CA LEU A 167 0.77 7.09 18.27
C LEU A 167 1.08 6.37 16.96
N ILE A 168 1.40 7.14 15.93
CA ILE A 168 1.64 6.63 14.58
C ILE A 168 3.04 7.06 14.18
N ASP A 169 3.94 6.09 14.05
CA ASP A 169 5.32 6.32 13.60
C ASP A 169 5.43 6.06 12.12
N VAL A 170 5.68 7.13 11.36
CA VAL A 170 5.95 7.11 9.94
C VAL A 170 7.45 6.95 9.72
N GLY A 171 7.86 5.85 9.08
CA GLY A 171 9.24 5.57 8.77
C GLY A 171 9.82 6.48 7.67
N ALA A 172 11.15 6.50 7.59
CA ALA A 172 11.85 7.15 6.49
C ALA A 172 11.57 6.45 5.15
N LEU A 173 11.50 7.24 4.07
CA LEU A 173 11.28 6.72 2.73
C LEU A 173 12.60 6.20 2.14
N SER A 174 12.61 4.92 1.73
CA SER A 174 13.80 4.21 1.23
C SER A 174 13.96 4.21 -0.30
N ILE A 175 13.13 4.98 -1.02
CA ILE A 175 13.17 5.12 -2.48
C ILE A 175 13.78 6.47 -2.90
N ARG A 176 14.13 6.57 -4.19
CA ARG A 176 14.67 7.81 -4.75
C ARG A 176 13.60 8.90 -4.70
N ARG A 177 14.04 10.13 -4.44
CA ARG A 177 13.19 11.33 -4.46
C ARG A 177 13.80 12.34 -5.41
N THR A 178 12.97 12.92 -6.26
CA THR A 178 13.41 13.87 -7.29
C THR A 178 12.65 15.19 -7.19
N GLY A 179 13.08 16.18 -7.97
CA GLY A 179 12.46 17.51 -7.98
C GLY A 179 12.44 18.15 -6.58
N ALA A 180 11.29 18.69 -6.19
CA ALA A 180 11.10 19.33 -4.88
C ALA A 180 11.08 18.34 -3.69
N PHE A 181 11.05 17.03 -3.94
CA PHE A 181 11.11 16.01 -2.88
C PHE A 181 12.53 15.61 -2.47
N ARG A 182 13.55 16.11 -3.18
CA ARG A 182 14.96 15.88 -2.78
C ARG A 182 15.19 16.32 -1.34
N GLY A 183 15.79 15.42 -0.55
CA GLY A 183 16.09 15.68 0.86
C GLY A 183 14.88 15.65 1.81
N ARG A 184 13.65 15.55 1.31
CA ARG A 184 12.43 15.40 2.14
C ARG A 184 12.18 13.93 2.46
N PHE A 185 11.45 13.62 3.53
CA PHE A 185 11.03 12.25 3.87
C PHE A 185 12.19 11.28 4.24
N GLY A 186 13.38 11.82 4.56
CA GLY A 186 14.56 11.02 4.92
C GLY A 186 14.61 10.58 6.38
N ASP A 187 13.85 11.25 7.25
CA ASP A 187 13.81 10.99 8.68
C ASP A 187 12.41 10.46 9.07
N PRO A 188 12.33 9.56 10.07
CA PRO A 188 11.06 9.13 10.62
C PRO A 188 10.37 10.28 11.38
N ALA A 189 9.04 10.22 11.48
CA ALA A 189 8.24 11.19 12.21
C ALA A 189 7.02 10.55 12.88
N THR A 190 6.64 11.06 14.04
CA THR A 190 5.52 10.54 14.84
C THR A 190 4.35 11.52 14.83
N ALA A 191 3.13 11.01 14.73
CA ALA A 191 1.89 11.74 14.99
C ALA A 191 1.14 11.13 16.16
N GLU A 192 0.39 11.96 16.87
CA GLU A 192 -0.54 11.52 17.91
C GLU A 192 -1.98 11.90 17.52
N ILE A 193 -2.91 10.94 17.65
CA ILE A 193 -4.33 11.15 17.44
C ILE A 193 -5.09 10.66 18.67
N PRO A 194 -5.62 11.57 19.52
CA PRO A 194 -6.58 11.21 20.54
C PRO A 194 -7.97 11.00 19.92
N PHE A 195 -8.68 9.95 20.33
CA PHE A 195 -10.04 9.67 19.87
C PHE A 195 -10.85 8.92 20.92
N ARG A 196 -12.18 9.00 20.83
CA ARG A 196 -13.09 8.18 21.62
C ARG A 196 -13.66 7.08 20.74
N PHE A 197 -13.72 5.86 21.26
CA PHE A 197 -14.29 4.71 20.58
C PHE A 197 -15.34 4.02 21.45
N THR A 198 -16.54 3.84 20.91
CA THR A 198 -17.69 3.29 21.64
C THR A 198 -18.47 2.26 20.84
N ALA A 199 -19.45 1.59 21.47
CA ALA A 199 -20.41 0.73 20.78
C ALA A 199 -21.12 1.43 19.61
N ARG A 200 -21.46 2.72 19.77
CA ARG A 200 -22.08 3.51 18.69
C ARG A 200 -21.17 3.65 17.47
N ASP A 201 -19.86 3.71 17.67
CA ASP A 201 -18.89 3.81 16.58
C ASP A 201 -18.78 2.49 15.82
N ARG A 202 -18.93 1.35 16.52
CA ARG A 202 -19.02 0.02 15.91
C ARG A 202 -20.31 -0.19 15.13
N GLU A 203 -21.44 0.31 15.64
CA GLU A 203 -22.74 0.22 14.96
C GLU A 203 -22.81 1.09 13.69
N ARG A 204 -21.94 2.10 13.56
CA ARG A 204 -21.86 2.99 12.39
C ARG A 204 -21.08 2.43 11.21
N ILE A 205 -20.32 1.35 11.39
CA ILE A 205 -19.55 0.70 10.32
C ILE A 205 -20.25 -0.59 9.90
N GLY A 206 -19.95 -1.08 8.70
CA GLY A 206 -20.58 -2.28 8.17
C GLY A 206 -20.27 -2.49 6.70
N THR A 207 -20.82 -3.56 6.14
CA THR A 207 -20.67 -3.88 4.71
C THR A 207 -22.00 -3.76 3.99
N ARG A 208 -21.91 -3.47 2.70
CA ARG A 208 -23.03 -3.57 1.76
C ARG A 208 -22.53 -4.30 0.53
N GLU A 209 -23.35 -5.19 -0.03
CA GLU A 209 -23.01 -5.87 -1.28
C GLU A 209 -22.75 -4.88 -2.42
N SER A 210 -21.82 -5.25 -3.28
CA SER A 210 -21.49 -4.51 -4.50
C SER A 210 -22.29 -5.08 -5.67
N PRO A 211 -23.01 -4.25 -6.43
CA PRO A 211 -23.54 -4.67 -7.73
C PRO A 211 -22.40 -5.11 -8.66
N GLY A 212 -22.60 -6.21 -9.39
CA GLY A 212 -21.60 -6.74 -10.33
C GLY A 212 -20.42 -7.44 -9.66
N ALA A 213 -20.55 -7.88 -8.41
CA ALA A 213 -19.53 -8.66 -7.71
C ALA A 213 -19.01 -9.82 -8.57
N GLY A 214 -17.68 -9.87 -8.76
CA GLY A 214 -17.02 -10.87 -9.60
C GLY A 214 -16.82 -10.49 -11.07
N ASP A 215 -17.54 -9.47 -11.57
CA ASP A 215 -17.37 -8.99 -12.94
C ASP A 215 -16.03 -8.25 -13.11
N PRO A 216 -15.41 -8.26 -14.31
CA PRO A 216 -14.26 -7.41 -14.60
C PRO A 216 -14.58 -5.94 -14.31
N GLY A 217 -13.80 -5.33 -13.41
CA GLY A 217 -14.08 -3.97 -12.96
C GLY A 217 -13.53 -3.69 -11.56
N ALA A 218 -13.79 -2.49 -11.05
CA ALA A 218 -13.54 -2.13 -9.67
C ALA A 218 -14.67 -1.24 -9.15
N VAL A 219 -14.95 -1.31 -7.85
CA VAL A 219 -15.83 -0.34 -7.22
C VAL A 219 -15.20 1.05 -7.26
N ALA A 220 -16.07 2.08 -7.25
CA ALA A 220 -15.63 3.46 -7.23
C ALA A 220 -14.82 3.75 -5.94
N PRO A 221 -13.73 4.53 -6.06
CA PRO A 221 -12.99 5.03 -4.91
C PRO A 221 -13.89 5.80 -3.95
N MET A 222 -13.53 5.82 -2.67
CA MET A 222 -14.25 6.63 -1.70
C MET A 222 -14.06 8.12 -1.99
N ASP A 223 -15.10 8.90 -1.73
CA ASP A 223 -14.99 10.36 -1.72
C ASP A 223 -14.39 10.79 -0.38
N THR A 224 -13.27 11.51 -0.43
CA THR A 224 -12.48 11.84 0.75
C THR A 224 -11.62 13.08 0.52
N ALA A 225 -11.25 13.74 1.62
CA ALA A 225 -10.38 14.92 1.62
C ALA A 225 -8.87 14.59 1.65
N PHE A 226 -8.50 13.31 1.74
CA PHE A 226 -7.10 12.85 1.71
C PHE A 226 -6.83 12.03 0.44
N PRO A 227 -5.59 11.99 -0.07
CA PRO A 227 -5.31 11.32 -1.33
C PRO A 227 -5.34 9.79 -1.20
N LEU A 228 -5.73 9.12 -2.28
CA LEU A 228 -5.83 7.65 -2.34
C LEU A 228 -4.65 6.99 -3.08
N GLY A 229 -3.58 7.74 -3.34
CA GLY A 229 -2.45 7.25 -4.14
C GLY A 229 -2.80 7.01 -5.61
N ARG A 230 -3.61 7.91 -6.20
CA ARG A 230 -3.92 7.90 -7.63
C ARG A 230 -2.78 8.55 -8.43
N ALA A 231 -2.31 7.88 -9.47
CA ALA A 231 -1.36 8.45 -10.43
C ALA A 231 -2.00 9.61 -11.21
N PRO A 232 -1.23 10.64 -11.61
CA PRO A 232 -1.71 11.69 -12.49
C PRO A 232 -2.34 11.15 -13.78
N ASP A 233 -3.20 11.95 -14.41
CA ASP A 233 -3.61 11.69 -15.80
C ASP A 233 -2.37 11.78 -16.70
N VAL A 234 -2.29 10.92 -17.72
CA VAL A 234 -1.07 10.82 -18.53
C VAL A 234 -0.82 12.10 -19.32
N GLU A 235 -1.88 12.79 -19.70
CA GLU A 235 -1.87 14.09 -20.37
C GLU A 235 -1.41 15.23 -19.46
N ALA A 236 -1.46 15.02 -18.13
CA ALA A 236 -0.97 15.97 -17.14
C ALA A 236 0.48 15.68 -16.70
N MET A 237 1.04 14.54 -17.08
CA MET A 237 2.44 14.21 -16.77
C MET A 237 3.40 15.01 -17.65
N PRO A 238 4.51 15.54 -17.10
CA PRO A 238 5.50 16.26 -17.89
C PRO A 238 6.24 15.32 -18.84
N GLY A 239 6.51 15.80 -20.06
CA GLY A 239 7.28 15.08 -21.07
C GLY A 239 6.45 14.61 -22.26
N THR A 240 6.97 13.65 -23.01
CA THR A 240 6.32 13.01 -24.15
C THR A 240 5.80 11.64 -23.74
N HIS A 241 4.51 11.39 -23.91
CA HIS A 241 3.95 10.06 -23.71
C HIS A 241 4.39 9.13 -24.86
N LEU A 242 5.11 8.07 -24.50
CA LEU A 242 5.64 7.08 -25.43
C LEU A 242 4.64 5.98 -25.74
N GLY A 243 3.77 5.65 -24.80
CA GLY A 243 2.71 4.67 -25.00
C GLY A 243 2.30 3.92 -23.74
N THR A 244 1.23 3.15 -23.90
CA THR A 244 0.57 2.40 -22.85
C THR A 244 0.76 0.90 -23.05
N ALA A 245 1.29 0.22 -22.04
CA ALA A 245 1.40 -1.25 -22.02
C ALA A 245 0.52 -1.85 -20.92
N ARG A 246 0.22 -3.15 -21.03
CA ARG A 246 -0.55 -3.90 -20.03
C ARG A 246 0.16 -5.21 -19.68
N SER A 247 0.15 -5.54 -18.39
CA SER A 247 0.69 -6.82 -17.89
C SER A 247 0.09 -7.17 -16.54
N GLY A 248 -0.37 -8.42 -16.36
CA GLY A 248 -1.04 -8.87 -15.13
C GLY A 248 -2.22 -7.98 -14.70
N ASP A 249 -2.95 -7.46 -15.69
CA ASP A 249 -4.05 -6.48 -15.59
C ASP A 249 -3.66 -5.06 -15.12
N ALA A 250 -2.37 -4.83 -14.83
CA ALA A 250 -1.86 -3.48 -14.61
C ALA A 250 -1.68 -2.73 -15.93
N VAL A 251 -1.75 -1.40 -15.84
CA VAL A 251 -1.46 -0.46 -16.92
C VAL A 251 -0.12 0.22 -16.63
N PHE A 252 0.72 0.33 -17.65
CA PHE A 252 2.04 0.96 -17.58
C PHE A 252 2.07 2.10 -18.59
N GLU A 253 2.15 3.34 -18.11
CA GLU A 253 2.37 4.49 -18.99
C GLU A 253 3.86 4.83 -19.01
N ALA A 254 4.45 4.85 -20.19
CA ALA A 254 5.82 5.26 -20.39
C ALA A 254 5.85 6.72 -20.86
N VAL A 255 6.57 7.57 -20.13
CA VAL A 255 6.75 8.99 -20.45
C VAL A 255 8.25 9.28 -20.52
N ARG A 256 8.66 10.05 -21.53
CA ARG A 256 10.04 10.50 -21.71
C ARG A 256 10.15 11.99 -21.43
N LEU A 257 11.03 12.35 -20.50
CA LEU A 257 11.45 13.74 -20.28
C LEU A 257 12.72 14.00 -21.08
N THR A 258 12.88 15.23 -21.58
CA THR A 258 14.08 15.65 -22.31
C THR A 258 15.34 15.54 -21.46
N ASP A 259 15.23 15.90 -20.17
CA ASP A 259 16.32 15.86 -19.21
C ASP A 259 15.88 15.08 -17.96
N PRO A 260 16.82 14.47 -17.22
CA PRO A 260 16.48 13.82 -15.96
C PRO A 260 16.04 14.84 -14.91
N PRO A 261 15.02 14.51 -14.10
CA PRO A 261 14.62 15.40 -13.02
C PRO A 261 15.77 15.52 -12.02
N ALA A 262 15.82 16.66 -11.32
CA ALA A 262 16.84 16.88 -10.31
C ALA A 262 16.85 15.71 -9.30
N GLY A 263 18.05 15.19 -8.99
CA GLY A 263 18.21 14.00 -8.14
C GLY A 263 18.42 12.68 -8.90
N VAL A 264 18.41 12.73 -10.24
CA VAL A 264 18.87 11.64 -11.11
C VAL A 264 20.17 12.05 -11.78
N ASP A 265 21.20 11.23 -11.65
CA ASP A 265 22.48 11.43 -12.33
C ASP A 265 22.47 10.78 -13.72
N GLY A 266 23.23 11.36 -14.65
CA GLY A 266 23.44 10.84 -16.00
C GLY A 266 22.98 11.82 -17.09
N PRO A 267 23.61 11.78 -18.28
CA PRO A 267 23.16 12.55 -19.43
C PRO A 267 22.00 11.85 -20.17
N GLY A 268 21.27 12.61 -20.99
CA GLY A 268 20.25 12.10 -21.90
C GLY A 268 18.83 12.13 -21.33
N PRO A 269 17.83 11.66 -22.11
CA PRO A 269 16.44 11.64 -21.69
C PRO A 269 16.19 10.80 -20.43
N TYR A 270 15.09 11.08 -19.73
CA TYR A 270 14.64 10.26 -18.61
C TYR A 270 13.37 9.50 -18.95
N LEU A 271 13.44 8.19 -18.80
CA LEU A 271 12.28 7.31 -18.89
C LEU A 271 11.61 7.25 -17.52
N SER A 272 10.33 7.61 -17.48
CA SER A 272 9.45 7.42 -16.34
C SER A 272 8.34 6.44 -16.72
N VAL A 273 8.16 5.39 -15.91
CA VAL A 273 7.09 4.40 -16.09
C VAL A 273 6.17 4.44 -14.87
N SER A 274 4.92 4.85 -15.09
CA SER A 274 3.87 4.84 -14.07
C SER A 274 3.05 3.55 -14.17
N ALA A 275 3.26 2.62 -13.23
CA ALA A 275 2.44 1.41 -13.11
C ALA A 275 1.21 1.67 -12.24
N ARG A 276 0.02 1.36 -12.77
CA ARG A 276 -1.26 1.71 -12.17
C ARG A 276 -2.34 0.64 -12.33
N THR A 277 -3.31 0.64 -11.41
CA THR A 277 -4.50 -0.21 -11.52
C THR A 277 -5.35 0.20 -12.73
N PRO A 278 -6.02 -0.74 -13.42
CA PRO A 278 -6.65 -0.49 -14.71
C PRO A 278 -7.90 0.41 -14.64
N TYR A 279 -8.63 0.40 -13.52
CA TYR A 279 -9.90 1.13 -13.38
C TYR A 279 -9.79 2.42 -12.57
N ASN A 280 -8.98 2.41 -11.50
CA ASN A 280 -8.95 3.50 -10.52
C ASN A 280 -7.67 4.33 -10.56
N ARG A 281 -6.70 3.98 -11.42
CA ARG A 281 -5.39 4.61 -11.58
C ARG A 281 -4.56 4.67 -10.28
N PHE A 282 -4.80 3.78 -9.33
CA PHE A 282 -3.96 3.72 -8.14
C PHE A 282 -2.57 3.23 -8.49
N VAL A 283 -1.54 3.84 -7.90
CA VAL A 283 -0.15 3.43 -8.14
C VAL A 283 0.09 2.00 -7.65
N LEU A 284 0.98 1.29 -8.32
CA LEU A 284 1.45 -0.05 -7.95
C LEU A 284 2.90 0.04 -7.45
N PRO A 285 3.10 0.21 -6.12
CA PRO A 285 4.42 0.43 -5.54
C PRO A 285 5.17 -0.86 -5.27
N ALA A 286 6.44 -0.73 -4.87
CA ALA A 286 7.27 -1.84 -4.40
C ALA A 286 7.43 -3.01 -5.39
N MET A 287 7.41 -2.77 -6.69
CA MET A 287 7.76 -3.79 -7.70
C MET A 287 9.23 -3.64 -8.13
N SER A 288 9.77 -4.67 -8.79
CA SER A 288 11.04 -4.54 -9.53
C SER A 288 10.74 -4.54 -11.01
N LEU A 289 11.19 -3.50 -11.70
CA LEU A 289 10.93 -3.26 -13.12
C LEU A 289 12.26 -2.99 -13.83
N SER A 290 12.51 -3.68 -14.93
CA SER A 290 13.63 -3.38 -15.83
C SER A 290 13.11 -2.95 -17.20
N ALA A 291 13.97 -2.24 -17.93
CA ALA A 291 13.71 -1.82 -19.30
C ALA A 291 14.91 -2.08 -20.21
N SER A 292 14.61 -2.33 -21.48
CA SER A 292 15.58 -2.33 -22.56
C SER A 292 15.08 -1.39 -23.67
N ALA A 293 15.91 -0.43 -24.10
CA ALA A 293 15.58 0.54 -25.14
C ALA A 293 16.85 1.10 -25.79
N GLY A 294 17.01 0.95 -27.11
CA GLY A 294 18.26 1.28 -27.79
C GLY A 294 19.44 0.51 -27.18
N SER A 295 20.46 1.23 -26.70
CA SER A 295 21.61 0.64 -25.99
C SER A 295 21.43 0.53 -24.47
N PHE A 296 20.31 0.99 -23.91
CA PHE A 296 20.00 0.81 -22.49
C PHE A 296 19.43 -0.59 -22.23
N ASP A 297 19.95 -1.23 -21.20
CA ASP A 297 19.40 -2.45 -20.62
C ASP A 297 19.69 -2.45 -19.11
N GLY A 298 18.65 -2.28 -18.29
CA GLY A 298 18.84 -2.11 -16.84
C GLY A 298 17.56 -1.89 -16.04
N ASP A 299 17.75 -1.77 -14.72
CA ASP A 299 16.65 -1.58 -13.77
C ASP A 299 16.13 -0.14 -13.77
N LEU A 300 14.81 -0.01 -13.60
CA LEU A 300 14.14 1.26 -13.37
C LEU A 300 13.96 1.48 -11.87
N VAL A 301 14.52 2.57 -11.37
CA VAL A 301 14.57 2.86 -9.93
C VAL A 301 13.23 3.44 -9.47
N ARG A 302 12.67 2.85 -8.40
CA ARG A 302 11.50 3.38 -7.68
C ARG A 302 11.76 4.81 -7.24
N THR A 303 10.89 5.72 -7.66
CA THR A 303 11.07 7.16 -7.50
C THR A 303 9.75 7.83 -7.11
N LEU A 304 9.82 8.77 -6.16
CA LEU A 304 8.73 9.68 -5.83
C LEU A 304 9.09 11.09 -6.26
N ASP A 305 8.19 11.73 -7.00
CA ASP A 305 8.37 13.06 -7.57
C ASP A 305 7.07 13.86 -7.44
N PRO A 306 7.13 15.18 -7.20
CA PRO A 306 5.94 16.02 -7.07
C PRO A 306 5.10 16.13 -8.34
N ASP A 307 5.72 16.01 -9.53
CA ASP A 307 5.05 16.22 -10.81
C ASP A 307 4.76 14.90 -11.53
N LEU A 308 5.67 13.92 -11.41
CA LEU A 308 5.50 12.58 -11.98
C LEU A 308 4.76 11.60 -11.06
N GLY A 309 4.64 11.92 -9.77
CA GLY A 309 4.12 11.00 -8.76
C GLY A 309 5.07 9.82 -8.49
N TYR A 310 4.52 8.72 -7.97
CA TYR A 310 5.26 7.47 -7.79
C TYR A 310 5.45 6.76 -9.13
N HIS A 311 6.70 6.51 -9.52
CA HIS A 311 7.05 5.91 -10.80
C HIS A 311 8.36 5.11 -10.70
N TYR A 312 8.71 4.45 -11.80
CA TYR A 312 9.97 3.73 -11.98
C TYR A 312 10.73 4.38 -13.10
N GLY A 313 11.98 4.76 -12.90
CA GLY A 313 12.69 5.47 -13.95
C GLY A 313 14.20 5.41 -13.93
N ALA A 314 14.78 5.79 -15.06
CA ALA A 314 16.21 5.85 -15.30
C ALA A 314 16.52 6.88 -16.40
N ALA A 315 17.73 7.46 -16.36
CA ALA A 315 18.28 8.14 -17.51
C ALA A 315 18.62 7.09 -18.59
N ILE A 316 18.25 7.38 -19.83
CA ILE A 316 18.39 6.50 -20.99
C ILE A 316 19.11 7.27 -22.11
N PRO A 317 19.74 6.57 -23.08
CA PRO A 317 20.24 7.22 -24.29
C PRO A 317 19.09 7.81 -25.11
N GLU A 318 19.43 8.69 -26.04
CA GLU A 318 18.49 9.12 -27.08
C GLU A 318 17.96 7.92 -27.84
N LEU A 319 16.64 7.90 -28.05
CA LEU A 319 15.95 6.84 -28.76
C LEU A 319 15.60 7.31 -30.18
N THR A 320 15.68 6.38 -31.12
CA THR A 320 15.26 6.55 -32.51
C THR A 320 13.90 5.89 -32.76
N GLU A 321 13.20 6.25 -33.83
CA GLU A 321 11.91 5.63 -34.21
C GLU A 321 12.00 4.12 -34.50
N ALA A 322 13.23 3.61 -34.75
CA ALA A 322 13.48 2.19 -34.96
C ALA A 322 13.57 1.40 -33.64
N ASP A 323 13.80 2.08 -32.52
CA ASP A 323 13.95 1.43 -31.23
C ASP A 323 12.61 0.88 -30.73
N ARG A 324 12.68 -0.05 -29.79
CA ARG A 324 11.52 -0.59 -29.07
C ARG A 324 11.79 -0.47 -27.58
N LEU A 325 10.77 -0.09 -26.81
CA LEU A 325 10.84 -0.10 -25.36
C LEU A 325 10.27 -1.42 -24.86
N ARG A 326 11.12 -2.26 -24.29
CA ARG A 326 10.71 -3.49 -23.62
C ARG A 326 10.73 -3.26 -22.12
N LEU A 327 9.65 -3.62 -21.42
CA LEU A 327 9.56 -3.59 -19.97
C LEU A 327 9.38 -5.00 -19.42
N ALA A 328 10.06 -5.32 -18.33
CA ALA A 328 9.94 -6.62 -17.66
C ALA A 328 9.78 -6.44 -16.15
N VAL A 329 8.70 -7.00 -15.60
CA VAL A 329 8.49 -7.05 -14.15
C VAL A 329 9.24 -8.27 -13.62
N THR A 330 10.30 -8.03 -12.85
CA THR A 330 11.12 -9.10 -12.25
C THR A 330 10.62 -9.50 -10.87
N MET A 331 9.89 -8.61 -10.21
CA MET A 331 9.17 -8.88 -8.96
C MET A 331 7.85 -8.11 -8.97
N PRO A 332 6.70 -8.76 -8.70
CA PRO A 332 5.42 -8.08 -8.69
C PRO A 332 5.33 -7.04 -7.55
N PRO A 333 4.36 -6.13 -7.58
CA PRO A 333 4.21 -5.10 -6.55
C PRO A 333 4.06 -5.71 -5.14
N GLN A 334 5.04 -5.47 -4.25
CA GLN A 334 5.12 -6.01 -2.89
C GLN A 334 4.25 -5.23 -1.90
N ILE A 335 2.95 -5.27 -2.12
CA ILE A 335 1.94 -4.56 -1.33
C ILE A 335 0.75 -5.48 -1.07
N GLY A 336 0.15 -5.38 0.11
CA GLY A 336 -1.00 -6.19 0.50
C GLY A 336 -2.21 -5.93 -0.40
N ARG A 337 -3.14 -6.88 -0.43
CA ARG A 337 -4.33 -6.83 -1.29
C ARG A 337 -5.60 -7.07 -0.49
N HIS A 338 -6.58 -6.22 -0.72
CA HIS A 338 -7.97 -6.52 -0.41
C HIS A 338 -8.62 -7.29 -1.56
N GLU A 339 -9.83 -7.78 -1.30
CA GLU A 339 -10.67 -8.42 -2.30
C GLU A 339 -10.85 -7.55 -3.55
N GLY A 340 -10.94 -8.20 -4.72
CA GLY A 340 -10.99 -7.55 -6.03
C GLY A 340 -9.61 -7.25 -6.62
N TYR A 341 -8.57 -7.20 -5.78
CA TYR A 341 -7.17 -7.14 -6.22
C TYR A 341 -6.34 -8.33 -5.75
N GLU A 342 -6.91 -9.23 -4.94
CA GLU A 342 -6.15 -10.25 -4.24
C GLU A 342 -5.48 -11.24 -5.17
N ARG A 343 -5.98 -11.43 -6.39
CA ARG A 343 -5.40 -12.34 -7.40
C ARG A 343 -4.58 -11.62 -8.48
N ALA A 344 -4.75 -10.31 -8.61
CA ALA A 344 -4.18 -9.51 -9.68
C ALA A 344 -2.72 -9.13 -9.43
N PHE A 345 -2.02 -8.71 -10.49
CA PHE A 345 -0.65 -8.19 -10.45
C PHE A 345 0.40 -9.16 -9.90
N LEU A 346 0.20 -10.48 -10.07
CA LEU A 346 1.14 -11.51 -9.62
C LEU A 346 2.01 -12.02 -10.76
N THR A 347 1.37 -12.48 -11.84
CA THR A 347 2.04 -12.94 -13.05
C THR A 347 1.99 -11.84 -14.09
N MET A 348 3.14 -11.23 -14.36
CA MET A 348 3.26 -10.04 -15.19
C MET A 348 4.26 -10.30 -16.33
N PRO A 349 3.83 -10.89 -17.46
CA PRO A 349 4.73 -11.15 -18.58
C PRO A 349 5.36 -9.85 -19.11
N PRO A 350 6.55 -9.94 -19.74
CA PRO A 350 7.19 -8.79 -20.37
C PRO A 350 6.28 -8.16 -21.42
N MET A 351 6.43 -6.85 -21.60
CA MET A 351 5.64 -6.04 -22.51
C MET A 351 6.55 -5.22 -23.42
N GLU A 352 6.08 -4.92 -24.61
CA GLU A 352 6.82 -4.15 -25.62
C GLU A 352 5.96 -3.00 -26.13
N LEU A 353 6.60 -1.85 -26.29
CA LEU A 353 6.02 -0.61 -26.79
C LEU A 353 6.79 -0.18 -28.05
N SER A 354 6.03 0.17 -29.08
CA SER A 354 6.58 0.97 -30.19
C SER A 354 6.68 2.42 -29.71
N ILE A 355 7.83 3.04 -29.95
CA ILE A 355 8.21 4.37 -29.46
C ILE A 355 8.28 5.39 -30.59
#